data_AF-A0A5C7URT5-F1
#
_entry.id   AF-A0A5C7URT5-F1
#
_cell.length_a   1.000
_cell.length_b   1.000
_cell.length_c   1.000
_cell.angle_alpha   90.00
_cell.angle_beta   90.00
_cell.angle_gamma   90.00
#
_symmetry.space_group_name_H-M   'P 1'
#
loop_
_entity.id
_entity.type
_entity.pdbx_description
1 polymer ?
#
loop_
_entity_poly.entity_id
_entity_poly.type
_entity_poly.pdbx_seq_one_letter_code
_entity_poly.pdbx_strand_id
1 'polypeptide(L)'
;MINLNGIAALATKYNVYPDRLVNLDVECWVSSRTPPDYLTYNEMLFRLKNVKSLGADGCFIWAGGVTNPPSLNSNGTGLPDWAQAILDFNNNNCQYRP
;
A
#
# COMPACT_ATOMS: atom_id res chain seq x y z
N MET A 1 -16.40 -1.04 3.06
CA MET A 1 -15.10 -0.51 2.59
C MET A 1 -15.06 0.98 2.88
N ILE A 2 -14.14 1.43 3.73
CA ILE A 2 -13.92 2.86 3.94
C ILE A 2 -12.99 3.34 2.82
N ASN A 3 -13.45 4.32 2.05
CA ASN A 3 -12.68 4.92 0.98
C ASN A 3 -11.51 5.72 1.60
N LEU A 4 -10.28 5.24 1.42
CA LEU A 4 -9.06 5.88 1.94
C LEU A 4 -8.87 7.31 1.41
N ASN A 5 -9.37 7.62 0.21
CA ASN A 5 -9.38 9.00 -0.31
C ASN A 5 -10.27 9.93 0.52
N GLY A 6 -11.30 9.37 1.18
CA GLY A 6 -12.18 10.12 2.06
C GLY A 6 -11.50 10.51 3.36
N ILE A 7 -10.76 9.59 4.01
CA ILE A 7 -10.15 9.86 5.32
C ILE A 7 -9.08 10.95 5.24
N ALA A 8 -8.16 10.87 4.27
CA ALA A 8 -7.11 11.89 4.13
C ALA A 8 -7.68 13.25 3.74
N ALA A 9 -8.63 13.29 2.79
CA ALA A 9 -9.31 14.53 2.42
C ALA A 9 -10.11 15.15 3.59
N LEU A 10 -10.73 14.32 4.44
CA LEU A 10 -11.43 14.77 5.65
C LEU A 10 -10.45 15.25 6.72
N ALA A 11 -9.33 14.55 6.93
CA ALA A 11 -8.29 14.95 7.89
C ALA A 11 -7.70 16.32 7.54
N THR A 12 -7.42 16.56 6.25
CA THR A 12 -6.98 17.86 5.73
C THR A 12 -8.10 18.91 5.84
N LYS A 13 -9.34 18.58 5.45
CA LYS A 13 -10.49 19.51 5.50
C LYS A 13 -10.84 19.96 6.92
N TYR A 14 -10.74 19.07 7.90
CA TYR A 14 -11.13 19.32 9.29
C TYR A 14 -9.93 19.63 10.20
N ASN A 15 -8.72 19.75 9.64
CA ASN A 15 -7.50 20.06 10.38
C ASN A 15 -7.33 19.19 11.64
N VAL A 16 -7.66 17.90 11.52
CA VAL A 16 -7.65 16.97 12.68
C VAL A 16 -6.22 16.52 13.01
N TYR A 17 -5.29 16.70 12.07
CA TYR A 17 -3.86 16.38 12.21
C TYR A 17 -2.98 17.43 11.49
N PRO A 18 -2.93 18.70 11.98
CA PRO A 18 -2.14 19.76 11.33
C PRO A 18 -0.64 19.45 11.30
N ASP A 19 -0.16 18.73 12.32
CA ASP A 19 1.28 18.56 12.57
C ASP A 19 1.68 17.07 12.72
N ARG A 20 0.78 16.13 12.42
CA ARG A 20 1.01 14.69 12.62
C ARG A 20 0.96 13.94 11.31
N LEU A 21 2.07 13.25 11.05
CA LEU A 21 2.25 12.18 10.07
C LEU A 21 0.93 11.42 9.90
N VAL A 22 0.25 11.62 8.77
CA VAL A 22 -0.96 10.84 8.45
C VAL A 22 -0.48 9.44 8.06
N ASN A 23 -0.25 8.59 9.04
CA ASN A 23 0.11 7.19 8.81
C ASN A 23 -1.15 6.44 8.41
N LEU A 24 -1.31 6.18 7.10
CA LEU A 24 -2.42 5.41 6.58
C LEU A 24 -2.13 3.91 6.69
N ASP A 25 -3.14 3.12 7.03
CA ASP A 25 -3.05 1.66 6.93
C ASP A 25 -3.25 1.23 5.47
N VAL A 26 -2.30 0.46 4.96
CA VAL A 26 -2.33 -0.11 3.60
C VAL A 26 -2.30 -1.62 3.70
N GLU A 27 -3.38 -2.27 3.28
CA GLU A 27 -3.43 -3.73 3.17
C GLU A 27 -2.59 -4.18 1.98
N CYS A 28 -1.84 -5.28 2.11
CA CYS A 28 -1.13 -5.89 0.97
C CYS A 28 -1.98 -6.91 0.20
N TRP A 29 -3.29 -6.96 0.43
CA TRP A 29 -4.27 -7.76 -0.30
C TRP A 29 -5.52 -6.97 -0.66
N VAL A 30 -6.38 -7.60 -1.46
CA VAL A 30 -7.71 -7.12 -1.82
C VAL A 30 -8.72 -7.69 -0.83
N SER A 31 -9.10 -6.92 0.19
CA SER A 31 -10.06 -7.35 1.24
C SER A 31 -11.47 -7.69 0.74
N SER A 32 -11.84 -7.25 -0.47
CA SER A 32 -13.12 -7.58 -1.08
C SER A 32 -13.15 -8.95 -1.80
N ARG A 33 -12.01 -9.66 -1.90
CA ARG A 33 -11.94 -10.99 -2.53
C ARG A 33 -11.98 -12.10 -1.49
N THR A 34 -12.60 -13.23 -1.82
CA THR A 34 -12.64 -14.43 -0.97
C THR A 34 -12.29 -15.66 -1.81
N PRO A 35 -11.14 -16.31 -1.55
CA PRO A 35 -10.10 -15.91 -0.60
C PRO A 35 -9.43 -14.58 -0.99
N PRO A 36 -8.89 -13.81 -0.03
CA PRO A 36 -8.19 -12.57 -0.35
C PRO A 36 -6.92 -12.85 -1.15
N ASP A 37 -6.76 -12.15 -2.28
CA ASP A 37 -5.56 -12.20 -3.09
C ASP A 37 -4.59 -11.09 -2.68
N TYR A 38 -3.30 -11.42 -2.59
CA TYR A 38 -2.27 -10.39 -2.45
C TYR A 38 -2.23 -9.49 -3.67
N LEU A 39 -1.85 -8.24 -3.43
CA LEU A 39 -1.66 -7.27 -4.49
C LEU A 39 -0.48 -7.66 -5.37
N THR A 40 -0.66 -7.44 -6.66
CA THR A 40 0.44 -7.38 -7.62
C THR A 40 1.34 -6.17 -7.32
N TYR A 41 2.51 -6.16 -7.94
CA TYR A 41 3.48 -5.06 -7.80
C TYR A 41 2.85 -3.71 -8.15
N ASN A 42 2.14 -3.64 -9.28
CA ASN A 42 1.53 -2.40 -9.76
C ASN A 42 0.40 -1.92 -8.86
N GLU A 43 -0.43 -2.83 -8.35
CA GLU A 43 -1.51 -2.47 -7.43
C GLU A 43 -0.97 -1.92 -6.11
N MET A 44 0.09 -2.54 -5.56
CA MET A 44 0.73 -2.03 -4.35
C MET A 44 1.43 -0.70 -4.60
N LEU A 45 2.15 -0.55 -5.71
CA LEU A 45 2.80 0.70 -6.10
C LEU A 45 1.78 1.84 -6.29
N PHE A 46 0.61 1.54 -6.87
CA PHE A 46 -0.48 2.49 -7.00
C PHE A 46 -1.02 2.94 -5.64
N ARG A 47 -1.23 2.02 -4.69
CA ARG A 47 -1.65 2.36 -3.32
C ARG A 47 -0.62 3.27 -2.63
N LEU A 48 0.66 2.92 -2.67
CA LEU A 48 1.74 3.72 -2.07
C LEU A 48 1.83 5.12 -2.66
N LYS A 49 1.74 5.24 -4.00
CA LYS A 49 1.73 6.54 -4.69
C LYS A 49 0.53 7.41 -4.29
N ASN A 50 -0.65 6.83 -4.13
CA ASN A 50 -1.83 7.56 -3.68
C ASN A 50 -1.71 8.03 -2.23
N VAL A 51 -1.19 7.18 -1.34
CA VAL A 51 -0.95 7.58 0.05
C VAL A 51 0.01 8.77 0.11
N LYS A 52 1.11 8.73 -0.64
CA LYS A 52 2.04 9.86 -0.75
C LYS A 52 1.42 11.11 -1.37
N SER A 53 0.59 10.97 -2.41
CA SER A 53 -0.07 12.14 -3.05
C SER A 53 -1.10 12.80 -2.14
N LEU A 54 -1.63 12.07 -1.16
CA LEU A 54 -2.50 12.59 -0.11
C LEU A 54 -1.75 13.30 1.02
N GLY A 55 -0.41 13.43 0.93
CA GLY A 55 0.41 14.12 1.91
C GLY A 55 0.81 13.28 3.12
N ALA A 56 0.66 11.96 3.06
CA ALA A 56 1.15 11.07 4.10
C ALA A 56 2.69 11.01 4.09
N ASP A 57 3.30 11.20 5.25
CA ASP A 57 4.73 11.00 5.45
C ASP A 57 5.13 9.51 5.51
N GLY A 58 4.16 8.63 5.74
CA GLY A 58 4.36 7.19 5.87
C GLY A 58 3.06 6.40 5.84
N CYS A 59 3.19 5.07 5.88
CA CYS A 59 2.07 4.15 6.00
C CYS A 59 2.47 2.90 6.77
N PHE A 60 1.51 2.30 7.47
CA PHE A 60 1.68 0.97 8.04
C PHE A 60 1.17 -0.06 7.04
N ILE A 61 1.97 -1.10 6.80
CA ILE A 61 1.58 -2.19 5.92
C ILE A 61 0.99 -3.31 6.77
N TRP A 62 -0.30 -3.57 6.57
CA TRP A 62 -0.93 -4.73 7.17
C TRP A 62 -0.69 -5.97 6.30
N ALA A 63 0.12 -6.89 6.83
CA ALA A 63 0.59 -8.10 6.14
C ALA A 63 0.06 -9.42 6.77
N GLY A 64 -0.80 -9.35 7.80
CA GLY A 64 -1.27 -10.53 8.54
C GLY A 64 -2.77 -10.81 8.35
N GLY A 65 -3.16 -12.08 8.21
CA GLY A 65 -4.58 -12.49 8.13
C GLY A 65 -4.98 -13.22 6.85
N VAL A 66 -4.07 -13.35 5.89
CA VAL A 66 -4.28 -14.15 4.68
C VAL A 66 -3.76 -15.56 4.93
N THR A 67 -4.60 -16.58 4.67
CA THR A 67 -4.28 -17.99 4.95
C THR A 67 -3.33 -18.61 3.94
N ASN A 68 -3.14 -17.97 2.78
CA ASN A 68 -2.20 -18.43 1.75
C ASN A 68 -0.94 -17.55 1.81
N PRO A 69 0.27 -18.11 1.72
CA PRO A 69 1.47 -17.32 1.50
C PRO A 69 1.46 -16.76 0.07
N PRO A 70 1.93 -15.52 -0.15
CA PRO A 70 2.04 -14.97 -1.50
C PRO A 70 3.12 -15.73 -2.28
N SER A 71 2.90 -15.94 -3.58
CA SER A 71 3.96 -16.43 -4.46
C SER A 71 5.11 -15.44 -4.52
N LEU A 72 6.34 -15.95 -4.54
CA LEU A 72 7.52 -15.13 -4.77
C LEU A 72 7.50 -14.58 -6.19
N ASN A 73 8.00 -13.36 -6.37
CA ASN A 73 8.14 -12.79 -7.70
C ASN A 73 9.24 -13.51 -8.49
N SER A 74 9.10 -13.48 -9.81
CA SER A 74 10.07 -14.07 -10.75
C SER A 74 11.36 -13.26 -10.89
N ASN A 75 11.47 -12.10 -10.23
CA ASN A 75 12.57 -11.15 -10.42
C ASN A 75 13.81 -11.48 -9.57
N GLY A 76 13.88 -12.68 -8.99
CA GLY A 76 15.05 -13.17 -8.26
C GLY A 76 15.28 -12.53 -6.89
N THR A 77 14.33 -11.73 -6.40
CA THR A 77 14.46 -10.97 -5.13
C THR A 77 14.12 -11.80 -3.90
N GLY A 78 13.50 -12.97 -4.08
CA GLY A 78 13.01 -13.80 -2.98
C GLY A 78 11.83 -13.19 -2.21
N LEU A 79 11.21 -12.13 -2.76
CA LEU A 79 10.10 -11.42 -2.15
C LEU A 79 8.82 -11.58 -2.98
N PRO A 80 7.64 -11.52 -2.36
CA PRO A 80 6.39 -11.39 -3.10
C PRO A 80 6.30 -10.01 -3.77
N ASP A 81 5.47 -9.90 -4.80
CA ASP A 81 5.38 -8.69 -5.63
C ASP A 81 5.02 -7.41 -4.84
N TRP A 82 4.06 -7.48 -3.93
CA TRP A 82 3.70 -6.34 -3.08
C TRP A 82 4.86 -5.87 -2.19
N ALA A 83 5.69 -6.81 -1.69
CA ALA A 83 6.83 -6.47 -0.85
C ALA A 83 7.95 -5.81 -1.67
N GLN A 84 8.17 -6.30 -2.90
CA GLN A 84 9.11 -5.66 -3.81
C GLN A 84 8.66 -4.24 -4.19
N ALA A 85 7.36 -4.01 -4.36
CA ALA A 85 6.83 -2.67 -4.62
C ALA A 85 7.12 -1.69 -3.47
N ILE A 86 7.06 -2.14 -2.22
CA ILE A 86 7.41 -1.32 -1.05
C ILE A 86 8.90 -0.96 -1.07
N LEU A 87 9.78 -1.94 -1.32
CA LEU A 87 11.22 -1.69 -1.37
C LEU A 87 11.59 -0.73 -2.49
N ASP A 88 11.06 -0.96 -3.68
CA ASP A 88 11.27 -0.10 -4.85
C ASP A 88 10.72 1.30 -4.60
N PHE A 89 9.58 1.43 -3.91
CA PHE A 89 9.01 2.71 -3.52
C PHE A 89 9.89 3.47 -2.55
N ASN A 90 10.36 2.80 -1.49
CA ASN A 90 11.24 3.39 -0.49
C ASN A 90 12.58 3.86 -1.10
N ASN A 91 13.09 3.12 -2.07
CA ASN A 91 14.34 3.42 -2.75
C ASN A 91 14.20 4.42 -3.92
N ASN A 92 13.00 4.99 -4.13
CA ASN A 92 12.66 5.84 -5.28
C ASN A 92 12.90 5.17 -6.65
N ASN A 93 12.88 3.83 -6.72
CA ASN A 93 13.05 3.03 -7.93
C ASN A 93 11.71 2.51 -8.47
N CYS A 94 10.74 3.41 -8.64
CA CYS A 94 9.35 3.06 -8.96
C CYS A 94 9.08 2.94 -10.46
N GLN A 95 9.09 1.74 -11.03
CA GLN A 95 8.65 1.53 -12.42
C GLN A 95 7.52 0.51 -12.52
N TYR A 96 6.41 0.89 -13.16
CA TYR A 96 5.31 -0.03 -13.44
C TYR A 96 5.82 -1.20 -14.30
N ARG A 97 5.40 -2.41 -13.94
CA ARG A 97 5.80 -3.64 -14.61
C ARG A 97 4.71 -4.07 -15.60
N PRO A 98 5.07 -4.63 -16.77
CA PRO A 98 4.09 -5.21 -17.70
C PRO A 98 3.35 -6.40 -17.09
#